data_AF-A0A062FR79-F1
#
_entry.id   AF-A0A062FR79-F1
#
_cell.length_a   1.000
_cell.length_b   1.000
_cell.length_c   1.000
_cell.angle_alpha   90.00
_cell.angle_beta   90.00
_cell.angle_gamma   90.00
#
_symmetry.space_group_name_H-M   'P 1'
#
loop_
_entity.id
_entity.type
_entity.pdbx_description
1 polymer ?
#
loop_
_entity_poly.entity_id
_entity_poly.type
_entity_poly.pdbx_seq_one_letter_code
_entity_poly.pdbx_strand_id
1 'polypeptide(L)' 'MYYSLLSIALGSVLGAWLRWFLGLKLNPIYPQIPLGTVTVNLVGGFIIGFAVAYFAQSD' A
#
# COMPACT_ATOMS: atom_id res chain seq x y z
N MET A 1 12.38 4.65 -19.98
CA MET A 1 13.02 3.70 -19.04
C MET A 1 13.31 4.33 -17.68
N TYR A 2 14.08 5.42 -17.61
CA TYR A 2 14.41 6.07 -16.31
C TYR A 2 13.20 6.60 -15.55
N TYR A 3 12.23 7.23 -16.22
CA TYR A 3 11.01 7.71 -15.58
C TYR A 3 10.20 6.58 -14.93
N SER A 4 10.03 5.46 -15.62
CA SER A 4 9.35 4.28 -15.09
C SER A 4 10.07 3.71 -13.86
N LEU A 5 11.41 3.66 -13.88
CA LEU A 5 12.20 3.22 -12.74
C LEU A 5 12.01 4.14 -11.53
N LEU A 6 11.99 5.46 -11.76
CA LEU A 6 11.76 6.46 -10.72
C LEU A 6 10.35 6.34 -10.13
N SER A 7 9.33 6.14 -10.95
CA SER A 7 7.95 5.92 -10.49
C SER A 7 7.84 4.67 -9.61
N ILE A 8 8.47 3.56 -10.01
CA ILE A 8 8.50 2.33 -9.22
C ILE A 8 9.22 2.56 -7.89
N ALA A 9 10.40 3.19 -7.93
CA ALA A 9 11.19 3.44 -6.72
C ALA A 9 10.43 4.31 -5.72
N LEU A 10 9.83 5.42 -6.18
CA LEU A 10 9.06 6.32 -5.32
C LEU A 10 7.85 5.62 -4.71
N GLY A 11 7.05 4.91 -5.52
CA GLY A 11 5.89 4.17 -5.02
C GLY A 11 6.28 3.08 -4.01
N SER A 12 7.36 2.35 -4.28
CA SER A 12 7.85 1.27 -3.41
C SER A 12 8.37 1.79 -2.07
N VAL A 13 9.16 2.87 -2.08
CA VAL A 13 9.72 3.47 -0.86
C VAL A 13 8.61 4.05 0.01
N LEU A 14 7.69 4.81 -0.58
CA LEU A 14 6.55 5.37 0.15
C LEU A 14 5.66 4.27 0.74
N GLY A 15 5.35 3.23 -0.05
CA GLY A 15 4.58 2.08 0.42
C GLY A 15 5.27 1.33 1.56
N ALA A 16 6.59 1.12 1.48
CA ALA A 16 7.38 0.47 2.51
C ALA A 16 7.39 1.26 3.83
N TRP A 17 7.57 2.58 3.77
CA TRP A 17 7.53 3.44 4.96
C TRP A 17 6.15 3.48 5.61
N LEU A 18 5.08 3.61 4.83
CA LEU A 18 3.71 3.55 5.36
C LEU A 18 3.44 2.22 6.05
N ARG A 19 3.85 1.11 5.42
CA ARG A 19 3.69 -0.23 5.99
C ARG A 19 4.48 -0.40 7.29
N TRP A 20 5.71 0.08 7.33
CA TRP A 20 6.55 0.05 8.54
C TRP A 20 5.92 0.87 9.67
N PHE A 21 5.53 2.11 9.40
CA PHE A 21 4.94 3.01 10.39
C PHE A 21 3.63 2.47 10.97
N LEU A 22 2.71 2.02 10.11
CA LEU A 22 1.45 1.43 10.55
C LEU A 22 1.66 0.11 11.29
N GLY A 23 2.65 -0.68 10.89
CA GLY A 23 3.05 -1.90 11.61
C GLY A 23 3.48 -1.60 13.04
N LEU A 24 4.33 -0.59 13.25
CA LEU A 24 4.78 -0.19 14.58
C LEU A 24 3.63 0.34 15.46
N LYS A 25 2.70 1.09 14.88
CA LYS A 25 1.60 1.73 15.64
C LYS A 25 0.45 0.80 15.94
N LEU A 26 0.05 -0.03 14.98
CA LEU A 26 -1.22 -0.78 15.06
C LEU A 26 -1.04 -2.27 15.39
N ASN A 27 0.08 -2.90 15.00
CA ASN A 27 0.27 -4.34 15.31
C ASN A 27 0.26 -4.65 16.82
N PRO A 28 0.83 -3.80 17.72
CA PRO A 28 0.82 -4.10 19.15
C PRO A 28 -0.55 -3.93 19.83
N ILE A 29 -1.51 -3.24 19.20
CA ILE A 29 -2.82 -2.92 19.81
C ILE A 29 -3.63 -4.19 20.07
N TYR A 30 -3.56 -5.16 19.16
CA TYR A 30 -4.29 -6.41 19.27
C TYR A 30 -3.37 -7.59 18.90
N PRO A 31 -2.67 -8.18 19.88
CA PRO A 31 -1.59 -9.16 19.61
C PRO A 31 -2.03 -10.41 18.83
N GLN A 32 -3.31 -10.80 18.90
CA GLN A 32 -3.81 -11.97 18.17
C GLN A 32 -3.94 -11.74 16.67
N ILE A 33 -4.13 -10.49 16.23
CA ILE A 33 -4.24 -10.15 14.80
C ILE A 33 -3.45 -8.85 14.55
N PRO A 34 -2.37 -8.89 13.75
CA PRO A 34 -1.53 -7.72 13.50
C PRO A 34 -2.28 -6.68 12.66
N LEU A 35 -3.00 -5.78 13.33
CA LEU A 35 -3.93 -4.83 12.69
C LEU A 35 -3.24 -3.93 11.68
N GLY A 36 -2.00 -3.50 11.93
CA GLY A 36 -1.24 -2.70 10.96
C GLY A 36 -1.00 -3.43 9.66
N THR A 37 -0.72 -4.73 9.74
CA THR A 37 -0.51 -5.61 8.57
C THR A 37 -1.82 -5.84 7.81
N VAL A 38 -2.93 -6.04 8.51
CA VAL A 38 -4.25 -6.18 7.86
C VAL A 38 -4.65 -4.89 7.16
N THR A 39 -4.53 -3.75 7.85
CA THR A 39 -4.90 -2.44 7.31
C THR A 39 -4.15 -2.09 6.03
N VAL A 40 -2.82 -2.27 5.99
CA VAL A 40 -2.03 -1.94 4.79
C VAL A 40 -2.42 -2.81 3.58
N ASN A 41 -2.78 -4.07 3.81
CA ASN A 41 -3.20 -4.98 2.75
C ASN A 41 -4.59 -4.63 2.22
N LEU A 42 -5.55 -4.32 3.10
CA LEU A 42 -6.90 -3.93 2.68
C LEU A 42 -6.87 -2.60 1.93
N VAL A 43 -6.13 -1.61 2.43
CA VAL A 43 -5.98 -0.31 1.76
C VAL A 43 -5.24 -0.46 0.43
N GLY A 44 -4.14 -1.21 0.39
CA GLY A 44 -3.40 -1.46 -0.84
C GLY A 44 -4.23 -2.18 -1.91
N GLY A 45 -4.97 -3.22 -1.50
CA GLY A 45 -5.89 -3.94 -2.38
C GLY A 45 -7.02 -3.05 -2.91
N PHE A 46 -7.60 -2.20 -2.06
CA PHE A 46 -8.62 -1.22 -2.48
C PHE A 46 -8.06 -0.21 -3.49
N ILE A 47 -6.87 0.35 -3.26
CA ILE A 47 -6.23 1.30 -4.18
C ILE A 47 -6.00 0.67 -5.54
N ILE A 48 -5.47 -0.56 -5.60
CA ILE A 48 -5.26 -1.25 -6.88
C ILE A 48 -6.58 -1.62 -7.56
N GLY A 49 -7.58 -2.08 -6.81
CA GLY A 49 -8.92 -2.34 -7.36
C GLY A 49 -9.55 -1.09 -7.98
N PHE A 50 -9.44 0.05 -7.29
CA PHE A 50 -9.87 1.34 -7.81
C PHE A 50 -9.07 1.75 -9.06
N ALA A 51 -7.75 1.62 -9.03
CA ALA A 51 -6.89 1.95 -10.17
C ALA A 51 -7.25 1.11 -11.41
N VAL A 52 -7.48 -0.20 -11.24
CA VAL A 52 -7.92 -1.09 -12.34
C VAL A 52 -9.24 -0.61 -12.92
N ALA A 53 -10.24 -0.32 -12.10
CA ALA A 53 -11.55 0.16 -12.56
C ALA A 53 -11.46 1.52 -13.26
N TYR A 54 -10.67 2.45 -12.70
CA TYR A 54 -10.46 3.77 -13.27
C TYR A 54 -9.77 3.69 -14.63
N PHE A 55 -8.69 2.91 -14.73
CA PHE A 55 -7.95 2.77 -15.98
C PHE A 55 -8.71 2.00 -17.07
N ALA A 56 -9.56 1.04 -16.68
CA ALA A 56 -10.43 0.34 -17.62
C ALA A 56 -11.53 1.24 -18.24
N GLN A 57 -11.87 2.35 -17.58
CA GLN A 57 -12.85 3.32 -18.08
C GLN A 57 -12.21 4.48 -18.85
N SER A 58 -10.88 4.61 -18.78
CA SER A 58 -10.13 5.71 -19.43
C SER A 58 -9.64 5.38 -20.86
N ASP A 59 -10.11 4.27 -21.42
CA ASP A 59 -10.01 3.93 -22.85
C ASP A 59 -11.27 4.36 -23.62
#